data_AF-A0A966HDP8-F1
#
_entry.id   AF-A0A966HDP8-F1
#
_cell.length_a   1.000
_cell.length_b   1.000
_cell.length_c   1.000
_cell.angle_alpha   90.00
_cell.angle_beta   90.00
_cell.angle_gamma   90.00
#
_symmetry.space_group_name_H-M   'P 1'
#
loop_
_entity.id
_entity.type
_entity.pdbx_description
1 polymer ?
#
loop_
_entity_poly.entity_id
_entity_poly.type
_entity_poly.pdbx_seq_one_letter_code
_entity_poly.pdbx_strand_id
1 'polypeptide(L)'
;MSSYLVQYEVKTITIEKSIIIAETVDDAVQEALKKDNVIKVVKINKLGVPPLPSLRKPSRHPAVKMAKLYTELDHTDDPTERAQIIAELDRIKNGGD
;
A
#
# COMPACT_ATOMS: atom_id res chain seq x y z
N MET A 1 -22.07 -6.75 -3.61
CA MET A 1 -20.92 -7.71 -3.60
C MET A 1 -19.61 -6.96 -3.44
N SER A 2 -18.72 -7.49 -2.61
CA SER A 2 -17.37 -6.94 -2.34
C SER A 2 -16.31 -7.93 -2.80
N SER A 3 -15.13 -7.45 -3.19
CA SER A 3 -13.97 -8.30 -3.47
C SER A 3 -13.10 -8.42 -2.23
N TYR A 4 -12.54 -9.59 -1.95
CA TYR A 4 -11.65 -9.84 -0.83
C TYR A 4 -10.38 -10.55 -1.30
N LEU A 5 -9.21 -10.06 -0.89
CA LEU A 5 -7.94 -10.79 -1.01
C LEU A 5 -7.80 -11.68 0.22
N VAL A 6 -7.96 -12.97 0.02
CA VAL A 6 -7.83 -13.99 1.05
C VAL A 6 -6.49 -14.68 0.90
N GLN A 7 -5.70 -14.69 1.96
CA GLN A 7 -4.48 -15.45 2.08
C GLN A 7 -4.75 -16.66 2.97
N TYR A 8 -4.41 -17.84 2.50
CA TYR A 8 -4.65 -19.07 3.22
C TYR A 8 -3.44 -19.98 3.17
N GLU A 9 -3.27 -20.79 4.21
CA GLU A 9 -2.25 -21.83 4.26
C GLU A 9 -2.84 -23.09 3.66
N VAL A 10 -2.11 -23.69 2.70
CA VAL A 10 -2.49 -24.97 2.12
C VAL A 10 -1.72 -26.13 2.74
N LYS A 11 -2.18 -27.37 2.55
CA LYS A 11 -1.61 -28.62 3.10
C LYS A 11 -0.10 -28.80 2.88
N THR A 12 0.47 -28.14 1.88
CA THR A 12 1.92 -28.13 1.59
C THR A 12 2.70 -27.06 2.36
N ILE A 13 2.11 -26.41 3.37
CA ILE A 13 2.70 -25.29 4.14
C ILE A 13 3.12 -24.14 3.20
N THR A 14 2.39 -23.96 2.11
CA THR A 14 2.54 -22.83 1.19
C THR A 14 1.46 -21.81 1.50
N ILE A 15 1.80 -20.52 1.47
CA ILE A 15 0.83 -19.43 1.61
C ILE A 15 0.38 -19.03 0.21
N GLU A 16 -0.88 -19.33 -0.10
CA GLU A 16 -1.50 -18.92 -1.34
C GLU A 16 -2.41 -17.70 -1.13
N LYS A 17 -2.64 -16.97 -2.22
CA LYS A 17 -3.53 -15.82 -2.23
C LYS A 17 -4.58 -16.02 -3.32
N SER A 18 -5.83 -15.71 -3.02
CA SER A 18 -6.91 -15.70 -3.99
C SER A 18 -7.83 -14.52 -3.78
N ILE A 19 -8.44 -14.06 -4.87
CA ILE A 19 -9.51 -13.08 -4.82
C ILE A 19 -10.83 -13.84 -4.74
N ILE A 20 -11.65 -13.50 -3.74
CA ILE A 20 -12.99 -14.07 -3.53
C ILE A 20 -14.01 -12.93 -3.56
N ILE A 21 -15.08 -13.10 -4.33
CA ILE A 21 -16.20 -12.17 -4.41
C ILE A 21 -17.27 -12.66 -3.44
N ALA A 22 -17.62 -11.85 -2.45
CA ALA A 22 -18.59 -12.23 -1.42
C ALA A 22 -19.37 -11.01 -0.91
N GLU A 23 -20.49 -11.25 -0.23
CA GLU A 23 -21.27 -10.16 0.38
C GLU A 23 -20.64 -9.68 1.68
N THR A 24 -20.19 -10.62 2.52
CA THR A 24 -19.54 -10.36 3.80
C THR A 24 -18.13 -10.96 3.89
N VAL A 25 -17.40 -10.59 4.96
CA VAL A 25 -16.08 -11.18 5.27
C VAL A 25 -16.22 -12.67 5.61
N ASP A 26 -17.26 -13.04 6.36
CA ASP A 26 -17.51 -14.43 6.76
C ASP A 26 -17.80 -15.31 5.55
N ASP A 27 -18.58 -14.81 4.59
CA ASP A 27 -18.85 -15.51 3.33
C ASP A 27 -17.55 -15.78 2.55
N ALA A 28 -16.65 -14.79 2.48
CA ALA A 28 -15.36 -14.96 1.82
C ALA A 28 -14.44 -15.96 2.54
N VAL A 29 -14.51 -16.05 3.87
CA VAL A 29 -13.78 -17.05 4.65
C VAL A 29 -14.35 -18.44 4.38
N GLN A 30 -15.67 -18.61 4.40
CA GLN A 30 -16.31 -19.89 4.12
C GLN A 30 -16.00 -20.38 2.71
N GLU A 31 -16.07 -19.51 1.70
CA GLU A 31 -15.68 -19.83 0.32
C GLU A 31 -14.21 -20.23 0.21
N ALA A 32 -13.30 -19.60 0.96
CA ALA A 32 -11.89 -19.99 0.98
C ALA A 32 -11.68 -21.39 1.59
N LEU A 33 -12.40 -21.71 2.67
CA LEU A 33 -12.29 -22.98 3.38
C LEU A 33 -12.91 -24.16 2.61
N LYS A 34 -13.78 -23.92 1.62
CA LYS A 34 -14.32 -24.96 0.73
C LYS A 34 -13.27 -25.56 -0.21
N LYS A 35 -12.11 -24.92 -0.39
CA LYS A 35 -11.04 -25.44 -1.25
C LYS A 35 -10.33 -26.63 -0.58
N ASP A 36 -10.23 -27.76 -1.28
CA ASP A 36 -9.75 -29.06 -0.77
C ASP A 36 -8.37 -29.05 -0.07
N ASN A 37 -7.55 -28.04 -0.37
CA ASN A 37 -6.18 -27.93 0.11
C ASN A 37 -5.99 -26.88 1.20
N VAL A 38 -7.03 -26.12 1.57
CA VAL A 38 -6.91 -25.04 2.56
C VAL A 38 -6.99 -25.59 3.98
N ILE A 39 -5.96 -25.30 4.79
CA ILE A 39 -5.93 -25.63 6.22
C ILE A 39 -6.57 -24.50 7.04
N LYS A 40 -6.17 -23.25 6.76
CA LYS A 40 -6.66 -22.07 7.49
C LYS A 40 -6.56 -20.81 6.65
N VAL A 41 -7.46 -19.87 6.92
CA VAL A 41 -7.34 -18.49 6.42
C VAL A 41 -6.39 -17.73 7.35
N VAL A 42 -5.32 -17.17 6.78
CA VAL A 42 -4.26 -16.45 7.51
C VAL A 42 -4.55 -14.96 7.53
N LYS A 43 -5.09 -14.41 6.44
CA LYS A 43 -5.40 -12.98 6.31
C LYS A 43 -6.52 -12.76 5.32
N ILE A 44 -7.39 -11.79 5.58
CA ILE A 44 -8.42 -11.33 4.65
C ILE A 44 -8.41 -9.82 4.57
N ASN A 45 -8.45 -9.26 3.36
CA ASN A 45 -8.55 -7.81 3.15
C ASN A 45 -9.63 -7.51 2.11
N LYS A 46 -10.54 -6.58 2.41
CA LYS A 46 -11.51 -6.09 1.43
C LYS A 46 -10.78 -5.27 0.35
N LEU A 47 -10.90 -5.68 -0.90
CA LEU A 47 -10.40 -4.99 -2.08
C LEU A 47 -11.43 -3.95 -2.55
N GLY A 48 -10.97 -2.78 -2.97
CA GLY A 48 -11.83 -1.69 -3.44
C GLY A 48 -12.21 -0.65 -2.37
N VAL A 49 -11.64 -0.74 -1.16
CA VAL A 49 -11.56 0.43 -0.28
C VAL A 49 -10.21 1.09 -0.61
N PRO A 50 -10.16 2.31 -1.18
CA PRO A 50 -8.90 3.06 -1.14
C PRO A 50 -8.48 3.06 0.34
N PRO A 51 -7.20 2.84 0.67
CA PRO A 51 -6.81 2.93 2.06
C PRO A 51 -7.33 4.27 2.56
N LEU A 52 -8.25 4.25 3.54
CA LEU A 52 -8.49 5.43 4.35
C LEU A 52 -7.10 5.92 4.74
N PRO A 53 -6.81 7.22 4.64
CA PRO A 53 -5.52 7.77 5.02
C PRO A 53 -5.42 7.65 6.54
N SER A 54 -5.22 6.42 7.04
CA SER A 54 -4.78 6.16 8.39
C SER A 54 -3.35 6.67 8.39
N LEU A 55 -3.23 7.93 8.81
CA LEU A 55 -2.16 8.40 9.68
C LEU A 55 -0.80 7.78 9.32
N ARG A 56 -0.42 7.85 8.05
CA ARG A 56 1.00 7.91 7.73
C ARG A 56 1.41 9.22 8.36
N LYS A 57 1.96 9.17 9.58
CA LYS A 57 2.94 10.18 10.01
C LYS A 57 3.72 10.51 8.75
N PRO A 58 3.83 11.79 8.32
CA PRO A 58 4.60 12.12 7.13
C PRO A 58 5.91 11.39 7.29
N SER A 59 6.15 10.43 6.39
CA SER A 59 7.30 9.58 6.51
C SER A 59 8.49 10.52 6.51
N ARG A 60 9.14 10.67 7.66
CA ARG A 60 10.38 11.45 7.80
C ARG A 60 11.52 10.83 6.99
N HIS A 61 11.26 9.69 6.34
CA HIS A 61 12.21 9.07 5.45
C HIS A 61 12.60 10.02 4.32
N PRO A 62 13.88 10.39 4.19
CA PRO A 62 14.40 11.31 3.18
C PRO A 62 13.89 11.03 1.77
N ALA A 63 13.83 9.74 1.38
CA ALA A 63 13.35 9.31 0.07
C ALA A 63 11.89 9.73 -0.25
N VAL A 64 10.99 9.75 0.75
CA VAL A 64 9.58 10.14 0.53
C VAL A 64 9.46 11.65 0.40
N LYS A 65 10.26 12.41 1.16
CA LYS A 65 10.34 13.87 1.04
C LYS A 65 10.93 14.27 -0.32
N MET A 66 11.98 13.58 -0.79
CA MET A 66 12.56 13.79 -2.11
C MET A 66 11.57 13.51 -3.25
N ALA A 67 10.81 12.40 -3.19
CA ALA A 67 9.84 12.08 -4.22
C ALA A 67 8.76 13.17 -4.37
N LYS A 68 8.33 13.76 -3.23
CA LYS A 68 7.38 14.88 -3.20
C LYS A 68 7.98 16.13 -3.84
N LEU A 69 9.21 16.48 -3.49
CA LEU A 69 9.91 17.64 -4.05
C LEU A 69 10.19 17.49 -5.55
N TYR A 70 10.54 16.30 -6.04
CA TYR A 70 10.65 16.07 -7.49
C TYR A 70 9.32 16.25 -8.21
N THR A 71 8.23 15.78 -7.60
CA THR A 71 6.89 15.97 -8.15
C THR A 71 6.51 17.45 -8.16
N GLU A 72 6.79 18.20 -7.09
CA GLU A 72 6.55 19.65 -7.02
C GLU A 72 7.39 20.38 -8.08
N LEU A 73 8.66 19.99 -8.26
CA LEU A 73 9.56 20.57 -9.27
C LEU A 73 9.01 20.45 -10.70
N ASP A 74 8.36 19.33 -11.04
CA ASP A 74 7.79 19.09 -12.37
C ASP A 74 6.56 19.97 -12.67
N HIS A 75 5.93 20.54 -11.64
CA HIS A 75 4.72 21.36 -11.77
C HIS A 75 4.93 22.82 -11.37
N THR A 76 6.17 23.21 -11.05
CA THR A 76 6.53 24.59 -10.67
C THR A 76 7.15 25.32 -11.86
N ASP A 77 6.40 26.25 -12.43
CA ASP A 77 6.85 27.12 -13.52
C ASP A 77 7.61 28.37 -13.02
N ASP A 78 7.47 28.74 -11.75
CA ASP A 78 8.17 29.88 -11.16
C ASP A 78 9.65 29.56 -10.88
N PRO A 79 10.60 30.34 -11.42
CA PRO A 79 12.02 30.04 -11.28
C PRO A 79 12.54 30.20 -9.84
N THR A 80 11.89 31.02 -9.01
CA THR A 80 12.30 31.26 -7.61
C THR A 80 11.86 30.09 -6.73
N GLU A 81 10.61 29.64 -6.86
CA GLU A 81 10.10 28.46 -6.18
C GLU A 81 10.85 27.21 -6.62
N ARG A 82 11.13 27.09 -7.92
CA ARG A 82 11.93 25.98 -8.49
C ARG A 82 13.33 25.91 -7.86
N ALA A 83 13.99 27.05 -7.66
CA ALA A 83 15.30 27.11 -7.02
C ALA A 83 15.24 26.69 -5.53
N GLN A 84 14.18 27.05 -4.81
CA GLN A 84 13.97 26.64 -3.42
C GLN A 84 13.77 25.12 -3.29
N ILE A 85 13.00 24.53 -4.21
CA ILE A 85 12.77 23.07 -4.26
C ILE A 85 14.09 22.33 -4.55
N ILE A 86 14.91 22.83 -5.49
CA ILE A 86 16.23 22.25 -5.80
C ILE A 86 17.18 22.33 -4.60
N ALA A 87 17.22 23.47 -3.90
CA ALA A 87 18.07 23.62 -2.71
C ALA A 87 17.68 22.65 -1.58
N GLU A 88 16.39 22.41 -1.38
CA GLU A 88 15.90 21.45 -0.40
C GLU A 88 16.18 19.99 -0.82
N LEU A 89 16.10 19.66 -2.11
CA LEU A 89 16.51 18.36 -2.65
C LEU A 89 18.00 18.08 -2.39
N ASP A 90 18.87 19.07 -2.63
CA ASP A 90 20.31 18.95 -2.36
C ASP A 90 20.60 18.84 -0.86
N ARG A 91 19.86 19.55 -0.01
CA ARG A 91 19.98 19.43 1.46
C ARG A 91 19.69 18.02 1.94
N ILE A 92 18.61 17.41 1.45
CA ILE A 92 18.22 16.04 1.81
C ILE A 92 19.21 15.01 1.27
N LYS A 93 19.70 15.21 0.04
CA LYS A 93 20.72 14.34 -0.59
C LYS A 93 22.04 14.32 0.19
N ASN A 94 22.42 15.45 0.79
CA ASN A 94 23.62 15.58 1.62
C ASN A 94 23.40 15.19 3.09
N GLY A 95 22.27 14.56 3.43
CA GLY A 95 22.01 14.04 4.78
C GLY A 95 21.54 15.09 5.79
N GLY A 96 20.93 16.19 5.34
CA GLY A 96 20.24 17.13 6.22
C GLY A 96 18.99 16.50 6.86
N ASP A 97 18.99 16.48 8.19
CA ASP A 97 17.98 15.92 9.11
C ASP A 97 16.53 16.39 8.83
#